data_AF-A0A376VNT1-F1
#
_entry.id   AF-A0A376VNT1-F1
#
_cell.length_a   1.000
_cell.length_b   1.000
_cell.length_c   1.000
_cell.angle_alpha   90.00
_cell.angle_beta   90.00
_cell.angle_gamma   90.00
#
_symmetry.space_group_name_H-M   'P 1'
#
loop_
_entity.id
_entity.type
_entity.pdbx_description
1 polymer ?
#
loop_
_entity_poly.entity_id
_entity_poly.type
_entity_poly.pdbx_seq_one_letter_code
_entity_poly.pdbx_strand_id
1 'polypeptide(L)' 'MTGRELKPHDRTVDVTIRRIRKHFESTPDTPEIIATIHGEGYRFCGDLED' A
#
# COMPACT_ATOMS: atom_id res chain seq x y z
N MET A 1 -8.10 12.04 3.75
CA MET A 1 -8.90 10.88 3.31
C MET A 1 -10.22 10.95 4.05
N THR A 2 -11.28 11.28 3.34
CA THR A 2 -12.59 11.61 3.91
C THR A 2 -13.17 10.36 4.58
N GLY A 3 -13.70 10.48 5.80
CA GLY A 3 -14.30 9.38 6.58
C GLY A 3 -15.61 8.83 5.99
N ARG A 4 -15.64 8.60 4.68
CA ARG A 4 -16.73 7.97 3.95
C ARG A 4 -16.54 6.46 3.96
N GLU A 5 -17.65 5.74 3.95
CA GLU A 5 -17.64 4.29 3.77
C GLU A 5 -17.05 3.91 2.40
N LEU A 6 -16.22 2.87 2.40
CA LEU A 6 -15.69 2.28 1.18
C LEU A 6 -16.79 1.47 0.50
N LYS A 7 -17.01 1.73 -0.78
CA LYS A 7 -17.94 0.95 -1.61
C LYS A 7 -17.24 -0.30 -2.15
N PRO A 8 -17.97 -1.39 -2.48
CA PRO A 8 -17.36 -2.63 -2.98
C PRO A 8 -16.48 -2.47 -4.24
N HIS A 9 -16.73 -1.44 -5.04
CA HIS A 9 -16.00 -1.12 -6.28
C HIS A 9 -14.98 0.01 -6.09
N ASP A 10 -14.74 0.45 -4.86
CA ASP A 10 -13.83 1.53 -4.56
C ASP A 10 -12.37 1.06 -4.64
N ARG A 11 -11.65 1.57 -5.64
CA ARG A 11 -10.22 1.25 -5.85
C ARG A 11 -9.29 2.23 -5.16
N THR A 12 -9.78 3.13 -4.30
CA THR A 12 -8.96 4.18 -3.67
C THR A 12 -7.81 3.60 -2.86
N VAL A 13 -8.03 2.48 -2.15
CA VAL A 13 -6.98 1.77 -1.40
C VAL A 13 -5.90 1.30 -2.37
N ASP A 14 -6.25 0.50 -3.37
CA ASP A 14 -5.30 -0.03 -4.36
C ASP A 14 -4.53 1.08 -5.10
N VAL A 15 -5.21 2.18 -5.46
CA VAL A 15 -4.57 3.34 -6.09
C VAL A 15 -3.57 4.00 -5.15
N THR A 16 -3.91 4.08 -3.86
CA THR A 16 -3.01 4.63 -2.83
C THR A 16 -1.80 3.72 -2.63
N ILE A 17 -1.99 2.40 -2.49
CA ILE A 17 -0.90 1.43 -2.41
C ILE A 17 0.01 1.52 -3.62
N ARG A 18 -0.55 1.57 -4.84
CA ARG A 18 0.23 1.74 -6.07
C ARG A 18 1.07 3.01 -6.06
N ARG A 19 0.55 4.13 -5.55
CA ARG A 19 1.28 5.40 -5.44
C ARG A 19 2.42 5.31 -4.45
N ILE A 20 2.21 4.68 -3.30
CA ILE A 20 3.24 4.46 -2.27
C ILE A 20 4.36 3.60 -2.87
N ARG A 21 4.04 2.43 -3.45
CA ARG A 21 5.03 1.57 -4.11
C ARG A 21 5.80 2.30 -5.20
N LYS A 22 5.11 3.11 -6.04
CA LYS A 22 5.78 3.93 -7.06
C LYS A 22 6.75 4.96 -6.46
N HIS A 23 6.48 5.46 -5.26
CA HIS A 23 7.32 6.48 -4.64
C HIS A 23 8.53 5.89 -3.92
N PHE A 24 8.34 4.76 -3.22
CA PHE A 24 9.36 4.18 -2.35
C PHE A 24 10.04 2.92 -2.91
N GLU A 25 9.35 2.14 -3.74
CA GLU A 25 9.77 0.80 -4.19
C GLU A 25 10.11 0.74 -5.70
N SER A 26 10.02 1.87 -6.43
CA SER A 26 10.21 1.87 -7.89
C SER A 26 11.66 1.79 -8.35
N THR A 27 12.60 2.02 -7.44
CA THR A 27 14.03 2.04 -7.73
C THR A 27 14.60 0.65 -7.46
N PRO A 28 15.47 0.11 -8.33
CA PRO A 28 16.22 -1.10 -8.01
C PRO A 28 16.91 -0.95 -6.65
N ASP A 29 16.94 -2.03 -5.87
CA ASP A 29 17.55 -2.10 -4.52
C ASP A 29 16.81 -1.36 -3.40
N THR A 30 15.60 -0.84 -3.65
CA THR A 30 14.71 -0.36 -2.58
C THR A 30 13.88 -1.51 -1.98
N PRO A 31 13.70 -1.57 -0.65
CA PRO A 31 12.96 -2.65 -0.01
C PRO A 31 11.47 -2.57 -0.31
N GLU A 32 10.79 -3.72 -0.45
CA GLU A 32 9.33 -3.78 -0.47
C GLU A 32 8.80 -3.54 0.96
N ILE A 33 8.07 -2.43 1.15
CA ILE A 33 7.55 -2.01 2.46
C ILE A 33 6.07 -2.35 2.62
N ILE A 34 5.37 -2.70 1.54
CA ILE A 34 3.98 -3.12 1.59
C ILE A 34 3.80 -4.46 0.85
N ALA A 35 3.40 -5.50 1.58
CA ALA A 35 3.05 -6.80 1.01
C ALA A 35 1.55 -6.90 0.66
N THR A 36 1.23 -7.63 -0.41
CA THR A 36 -0.16 -7.98 -0.75
C THR A 36 -0.53 -9.31 -0.09
N ILE A 37 -1.59 -9.34 0.71
CA ILE A 37 -2.17 -10.56 1.28
C ILE A 37 -3.46 -10.88 0.51
N HIS A 38 -3.41 -11.92 -0.32
CA HIS A 38 -4.53 -12.25 -1.20
C HIS A 38 -5.81 -12.55 -0.40
N GLY A 39 -6.92 -11.91 -0.78
CA GLY A 39 -8.21 -12.02 -0.09
C GLY A 39 -8.36 -11.18 1.18
N GLU A 40 -7.26 -10.61 1.70
CA GLU A 40 -7.24 -9.87 2.98
C GLU A 40 -6.91 -8.38 2.80
N GLY A 41 -6.01 -8.05 1.87
CA GLY A 41 -5.61 -6.67 1.58
C GLY A 41 -4.10 -6.46 1.57
N TYR A 42 -3.63 -5.46 2.31
CA TYR A 42 -2.24 -5.00 2.29
C TYR A 42 -1.67 -4.93 3.70
N ARG A 43 -0.39 -5.31 3.86
CA ARG A 43 0.33 -5.28 5.13
C ARG A 43 1.58 -4.43 4.99
N PHE A 44 1.81 -3.53 5.94
CA PHE A 44 3.09 -2.84 6.08
C PHE A 44 4.12 -3.80 6.68
N CYS A 45 5.28 -3.88 6.04
CA CYS A 45 6.38 -4.78 6.40
C CYS A 45 7.73 -4.04 6.49
N GLY A 46 7.73 -2.70 6.53
CA GLY A 46 8.95 -1.92 6.71
C GLY A 46 9.45 -1.98 8.16
N ASP A 47 10.76 -1.82 8.32
CA ASP A 47 11.39 -1.69 9.63
C ASP A 47 11.16 -0.27 10.18
N LEU A 48 10.96 -0.17 11.49
CA LEU A 48 10.94 1.11 12.20
C LEU A 48 12.37 1.41 12.66
N GLU A 49 12.88 2.56 12.26
CA GLU A 49 14.10 3.13 12.87
C GLU A 49 13.71 3.87 14.15
N ASP A 50 14.50 3.70 15.21
CA ASP A 50 14.33 4.36 16.52
C ASP A 50 14.67 5.87 16.47
#